data_AF-A0A645GCR8-F1
#
_entry.id   AF-A0A645GCR8-F1
#
_cell.length_a   1.000
_cell.length_b   1.000
_cell.length_c   1.000
_cell.angle_alpha   90.00
_cell.angle_beta   90.00
_cell.angle_gamma   90.00
#
_symmetry.space_group_name_H-M   'P 1'
#
loop_
_entity.id
_entity.type
_entity.pdbx_description
1 polymer ?
#
loop_
_entity_poly.entity_id
_entity_poly.type
_entity_poly.pdbx_seq_one_letter_code
_entity_poly.pdbx_strand_id
1 'polypeptide(L)'
;MRVAEALGDKLSGIRLDTPGERGGVTPDLVREIRWRLDTAGYNKVQIIATGGLTPERIKVMNEAGADVYGVGSYITNGAQRDMTMDIKMVNGRPIAKRGRLPGIIPNPKLKRVL
;
A
#
# COMPACT_ATOMS: atom_id res chain seq x y z
N MET A 1 5.55 3.91 -27.49
CA MET A 1 6.68 3.00 -27.74
C MET A 1 8.02 3.71 -27.81
N ARG A 2 8.11 4.91 -28.41
CA ARG A 2 9.33 5.76 -28.45
C ARG A 2 10.26 5.74 -27.24
N VAL A 3 9.75 5.81 -26.00
CA VAL A 3 10.58 5.78 -24.78
C VAL A 3 11.18 4.39 -24.53
N ALA A 4 10.40 3.33 -24.70
CA ALA A 4 10.88 1.95 -24.59
C ALA A 4 11.89 1.63 -25.70
N GLU A 5 11.67 2.13 -26.91
CA GLU A 5 12.63 2.04 -28.03
C GLU A 5 13.94 2.76 -27.72
N ALA A 6 13.88 3.99 -27.19
CA ALA A 6 15.05 4.79 -26.89
C ALA A 6 15.89 4.24 -25.73
N LEU A 7 15.23 3.67 -24.71
CA LEU A 7 15.90 3.19 -23.50
C LEU A 7 16.24 1.69 -23.54
N GLY A 8 15.52 0.90 -24.34
CA GLY A 8 15.72 -0.53 -24.49
C GLY A 8 15.81 -1.22 -23.13
N ASP A 9 16.94 -1.89 -22.90
CA ASP A 9 17.19 -2.66 -21.68
C ASP A 9 17.33 -1.83 -20.41
N LYS A 10 17.54 -0.52 -20.53
CA LYS A 10 17.68 0.40 -19.39
C LYS A 10 16.34 0.81 -18.79
N LEU A 11 15.22 0.57 -19.49
CA LEU A 11 13.89 0.85 -18.96
C LEU A 11 13.43 -0.30 -18.05
N SER A 12 13.41 -0.05 -16.74
CA SER A 12 12.94 -1.01 -15.74
C SER A 12 11.43 -1.00 -15.57
N GLY A 13 10.80 0.17 -15.69
CA GLY A 13 9.35 0.29 -15.51
C GLY A 13 8.81 1.66 -15.90
N ILE A 14 7.49 1.72 -16.00
CA ILE A 14 6.72 2.92 -16.30
C ILE A 14 5.74 3.20 -15.18
N ARG A 15 5.65 4.47 -14.76
CA ARG A 15 4.67 4.91 -13.76
C ARG A 15 3.48 5.56 -14.44
N LEU A 16 2.30 5.04 -14.14
CA LEU A 16 1.03 5.62 -14.56
C LEU A 16 0.51 6.47 -13.41
N ASP A 17 0.40 7.78 -13.64
CA ASP A 17 -0.04 8.76 -12.64
C ASP A 17 -1.06 9.73 -13.24
N THR A 18 -2.02 9.17 -13.97
CA THR A 18 -3.09 9.94 -14.61
C THR A 18 -3.90 10.66 -13.53
N PRO A 19 -4.05 12.00 -13.61
CA PRO A 19 -4.87 12.75 -12.65
C PRO A 19 -6.34 12.30 -12.65
N GLY A 20 -7.02 12.48 -11.52
CA GLY A 20 -8.42 12.05 -11.35
C GLY A 20 -9.37 12.75 -12.31
N GLU A 21 -9.17 14.04 -12.55
CA GLU A 21 -9.91 14.87 -13.51
C GLU A 21 -9.68 14.44 -14.98
N ARG A 22 -8.71 13.55 -15.22
CA ARG A 22 -8.43 12.93 -16.52
C ARG A 22 -8.85 11.46 -16.57
N GLY A 23 -9.61 10.98 -15.58
CA GLY A 23 -10.11 9.60 -15.49
C GLY A 23 -9.28 8.66 -14.62
N GLY A 24 -8.13 9.13 -14.10
CA GLY A 24 -7.28 8.31 -13.23
C GLY A 24 -6.63 7.13 -13.95
N VAL A 25 -5.90 6.32 -13.19
CA VAL A 25 -5.32 5.06 -13.68
C VAL A 25 -6.39 3.97 -13.61
N THR A 26 -6.82 3.46 -14.76
CA THR A 26 -7.87 2.43 -14.87
C THR A 26 -7.28 1.05 -15.18
N PRO A 27 -7.98 -0.05 -14.85
CA PRO A 27 -7.56 -1.40 -15.23
C PRO A 27 -7.40 -1.58 -16.75
N ASP A 28 -8.28 -0.99 -17.55
CA ASP A 28 -8.20 -1.09 -19.01
C ASP A 28 -6.97 -0.36 -19.57
N LEU A 29 -6.62 0.79 -19.00
CA LEU A 29 -5.38 1.50 -19.35
C LEU A 29 -4.15 0.64 -19.06
N VAL A 30 -4.12 -0.03 -17.90
CA VAL A 30 -3.03 -0.94 -17.54
C VAL A 30 -2.94 -2.10 -18.53
N ARG A 31 -4.06 -2.76 -18.85
CA ARG A 31 -4.11 -3.86 -19.84
C ARG A 31 -3.65 -3.43 -21.22
N GLU A 32 -4.11 -2.28 -21.69
CA GLU A 32 -3.72 -1.73 -23.00
C GLU A 32 -2.21 -1.47 -23.05
N ILE A 33 -1.67 -0.85 -22.01
CA ILE A 33 -0.24 -0.56 -21.93
C ILE A 33 0.58 -1.85 -21.86
N ARG A 34 0.16 -2.81 -21.02
CA ARG A 34 0.78 -4.14 -20.93
C ARG A 34 0.81 -4.83 -22.28
N TRP A 35 -0.33 -4.89 -22.96
CA TRP A 35 -0.46 -5.47 -24.30
C TRP A 35 0.47 -4.81 -25.31
N ARG A 36 0.58 -3.48 -25.31
CA ARG A 36 1.46 -2.74 -26.23
C ARG A 36 2.94 -3.00 -25.96
N LEU A 37 3.33 -3.05 -24.68
CA LEU A 37 4.70 -3.36 -24.30
C LEU A 37 5.07 -4.79 -24.70
N ASP A 38 4.20 -5.75 -24.42
CA ASP A 38 4.43 -7.16 -24.74
C ASP A 38 4.50 -7.42 -26.24
N THR A 39 3.59 -6.81 -27.02
CA THR A 39 3.58 -6.95 -28.48
C THR A 39 4.86 -6.42 -29.13
N ALA A 40 5.54 -5.47 -28.49
CA ALA A 40 6.82 -4.95 -28.96
C ALA A 40 8.05 -5.58 -28.27
N GLY A 41 7.87 -6.67 -27.51
CA GLY A 41 8.95 -7.41 -26.88
C GLY A 41 9.50 -6.81 -25.57
N TYR A 42 8.80 -5.85 -24.96
CA TYR A 42 9.18 -5.21 -23.69
C TYR A 42 8.53 -5.87 -22.46
N ASN A 43 8.51 -7.20 -22.41
CA ASN A 43 7.83 -7.97 -21.37
C ASN A 43 8.40 -7.75 -19.96
N LYS A 44 9.67 -7.33 -19.86
CA LYS A 44 10.35 -7.04 -18.58
C LYS A 44 10.04 -5.67 -17.99
N VAL A 45 9.46 -4.76 -18.77
CA VAL A 45 9.18 -3.39 -18.30
C VAL A 45 8.00 -3.46 -17.35
N GLN A 46 8.24 -3.13 -16.09
CA GLN A 46 7.21 -3.17 -15.04
C GLN A 46 6.21 -2.02 -15.19
N ILE A 47 4.97 -2.24 -14.79
CA ILE A 47 3.94 -1.21 -14.70
C ILE A 47 3.74 -0.84 -13.23
N ILE A 48 4.01 0.43 -12.92
CA ILE A 48 3.82 1.03 -11.59
C ILE A 48 2.50 1.82 -11.61
N ALA A 49 1.49 1.35 -10.89
CA ALA A 49 0.21 2.03 -10.77
C ALA A 49 0.17 2.95 -9.53
N THR A 50 -0.33 4.18 -9.68
CA THR A 50 -0.56 5.12 -8.59
C THR A 50 -1.98 5.71 -8.63
N GLY A 51 -2.36 6.41 -7.55
CA GLY A 51 -3.61 7.17 -7.48
C GLY A 51 -4.81 6.41 -6.91
N GLY A 52 -5.27 6.81 -5.73
CA GLY A 52 -6.52 6.30 -5.14
C GLY A 52 -6.56 4.79 -4.91
N LEU A 53 -5.41 4.18 -4.62
CA LEU A 53 -5.29 2.74 -4.41
C LEU A 53 -5.85 2.32 -3.05
N THR A 54 -6.70 1.29 -3.07
CA THR A 54 -7.18 0.54 -1.90
C THR A 54 -6.84 -0.95 -2.10
N PRO A 55 -6.96 -1.80 -1.07
CA PRO A 55 -6.74 -3.25 -1.23
C PRO A 55 -7.60 -3.86 -2.33
N GLU A 56 -8.86 -3.43 -2.46
CA GLU A 56 -9.78 -3.89 -3.49
C GLU A 56 -9.31 -3.45 -4.88
N ARG A 57 -8.91 -2.18 -5.02
CA ARG A 57 -8.39 -1.65 -6.28
C ARG A 57 -7.09 -2.34 -6.68
N ILE A 58 -6.20 -2.64 -5.72
CA ILE A 58 -4.95 -3.38 -5.97
C ILE A 58 -5.23 -4.77 -6.53
N LYS A 59 -6.25 -5.49 -6.02
CA LYS A 59 -6.65 -6.79 -6.58
C LYS A 59 -7.02 -6.69 -8.06
N VAL A 60 -7.84 -5.70 -8.42
CA VAL A 60 -8.25 -5.46 -9.82
C VAL A 60 -7.06 -5.05 -10.69
N MET A 61 -6.13 -4.24 -10.16
CA MET A 61 -4.93 -3.83 -10.89
C MET A 61 -3.92 -4.98 -11.09
N ASN A 62 -3.82 -5.91 -10.14
CA ASN A 62 -3.02 -7.12 -10.30
C ASN A 62 -3.51 -7.94 -11.50
N GLU A 63 -4.83 -8.15 -11.58
CA GLU A 63 -5.45 -8.86 -12.71
C GLU A 63 -5.28 -8.10 -14.04
N ALA A 64 -5.09 -6.78 -14.00
CA ALA A 64 -4.84 -5.97 -15.18
C ALA A 64 -3.38 -5.99 -15.66
N GLY A 65 -2.43 -6.47 -14.83
CA GLY A 65 -1.01 -6.54 -15.18
C GLY A 65 -0.15 -5.42 -14.60
N ALA A 66 -0.55 -4.80 -13.49
CA ALA A 66 0.33 -3.91 -12.73
C ALA A 66 1.27 -4.71 -11.80
N ASP A 67 2.52 -4.28 -11.70
CA ASP A 67 3.58 -4.98 -10.96
C ASP A 67 3.91 -4.30 -9.62
N VAL A 68 3.79 -2.96 -9.58
CA VAL A 68 4.24 -2.13 -8.46
C VAL A 68 3.17 -1.09 -8.14
N TYR A 69 3.03 -0.76 -6.85
CA TYR A 69 1.98 0.14 -6.36
C TYR A 69 2.56 1.29 -5.55
N GLY A 70 2.25 2.52 -5.95
CA GLY A 70 2.49 3.72 -5.13
C GLY A 70 1.24 4.07 -4.32
N VAL A 71 1.19 3.63 -3.07
CA VAL A 71 0.06 3.86 -2.17
C VAL A 71 0.36 5.02 -1.22
N GLY A 72 -0.44 6.08 -1.30
CA GLY A 72 -0.31 7.28 -0.47
C GLY A 72 -1.42 7.36 0.58
N SER A 73 -2.45 8.15 0.27
CA SER A 73 -3.53 8.55 1.19
C SER A 73 -4.19 7.39 1.93
N TYR A 74 -4.34 6.22 1.31
CA TYR A 74 -4.91 5.05 1.98
C TYR A 74 -4.11 4.60 3.21
N ILE A 75 -2.77 4.70 3.16
CA ILE A 75 -1.88 4.38 4.28
C ILE A 75 -1.81 5.55 5.25
N THR A 76 -1.53 6.76 4.74
CA THR A 76 -1.26 7.93 5.60
C THR A 76 -2.50 8.41 6.34
N ASN A 77 -3.68 8.24 5.74
CA ASN A 77 -4.96 8.63 6.33
C ASN A 77 -5.70 7.40 6.88
N GLY A 78 -4.96 6.32 7.20
CA GLY A 78 -5.52 5.13 7.80
C GLY A 78 -6.31 5.44 9.06
N ALA A 79 -7.35 4.66 9.32
CA ALA A 79 -8.20 4.85 10.48
C ALA A 79 -7.36 4.83 11.77
N GLN A 80 -7.44 5.92 12.52
CA GLN A 80 -6.80 6.02 13.83
C GLN A 80 -7.39 4.96 14.75
N ARG A 81 -6.52 4.26 15.47
CA ARG A 81 -6.95 3.34 16.52
C ARG A 81 -6.93 4.10 17.83
N ASP A 82 -8.09 4.25 18.44
CA ASP A 82 -8.19 4.85 19.76
C ASP A 82 -7.48 3.96 20.78
N MET A 83 -6.34 4.45 21.27
CA MET A 83 -5.55 3.79 22.29
C MET A 83 -5.68 4.55 23.60
N THR A 84 -5.94 3.82 24.68
CA THR A 84 -5.95 4.37 26.04
C THR A 84 -4.83 3.77 26.85
N MET A 85 -4.15 4.61 27.62
CA MET A 85 -3.22 4.15 28.65
C MET A 85 -3.89 4.27 30.00
N ASP A 86 -3.88 3.18 30.76
CA ASP A 86 -4.49 3.11 32.09
C ASP A 86 -3.47 2.58 33.09
N ILE A 87 -3.50 3.12 34.31
CA ILE A 87 -2.74 2.56 35.43
C ILE A 87 -3.36 1.21 35.80
N LYS A 88 -2.50 0.19 35.91
CA LYS A 88 -2.90 -1.19 36.24
C LYS A 88 -2.27 -1.72 37.54
N MET A 89 -1.28 -1.01 38.07
CA MET A 89 -0.50 -1.36 39.25
C MET A 89 -0.19 -0.09 40.03
N VAL A 90 -0.41 -0.09 41.35
CA VAL A 90 -0.02 0.99 42.26
C VAL A 90 0.65 0.37 43.48
N ASN A 91 1.90 0.76 43.78
CA ASN A 91 2.68 0.24 44.90
C ASN A 91 2.68 -1.31 44.98
N GLY A 92 2.86 -1.98 43.83
CA GLY A 92 2.85 -3.44 43.73
C GLY A 92 1.47 -4.11 43.81
N ARG A 93 0.38 -3.35 43.98
CA ARG A 93 -1.00 -3.87 44.06
C ARG A 93 -1.73 -3.74 42.71
N PRO A 94 -2.39 -4.80 42.22
CA PRO A 94 -3.26 -4.72 41.03
C PRO A 94 -4.45 -3.79 41.27
N ILE A 95 -4.49 -2.65 40.58
CA ILE A 95 -5.55 -1.63 40.70
C ILE A 95 -5.86 -1.07 39.31
N ALA A 96 -7.14 -0.87 38.99
CA ALA A 96 -7.57 -0.21 37.76
C ALA A 96 -8.94 0.47 37.96
N LYS A 97 -9.29 1.42 37.09
CA LYS A 97 -10.65 2.00 37.03
C LYS A 97 -11.68 0.99 36.51
N ARG A 98 -12.97 1.28 36.72
CA ARG A 98 -14.08 0.49 36.17
C ARG A 98 -13.93 0.32 34.64
N GLY A 99 -14.23 -0.88 34.14
CA GLY A 99 -14.10 -1.23 32.73
C GLY A 99 -12.69 -1.68 32.30
N ARG A 100 -11.74 -1.82 33.23
CA ARG A 100 -10.39 -2.31 32.98
C ARG A 100 -10.03 -3.44 33.96
N LEU A 101 -9.34 -4.47 33.46
CA LEU A 101 -8.81 -5.55 34.28
C LEU A 101 -7.57 -5.04 35.03
N PRO A 102 -7.45 -5.12 36.37
CA PRO A 102 -6.24 -4.75 37.10
C PRO A 102 -5.10 -5.75 36.85
N GLY A 103 -3.85 -5.34 37.12
CA GLY A 103 -2.68 -6.21 37.04
C GLY A 103 -1.92 -6.16 35.71
N ILE A 104 -0.66 -6.62 35.76
CA ILE A 104 0.20 -6.75 34.58
C ILE A 104 -0.34 -7.90 33.72
N ILE A 105 -0.64 -7.61 32.45
CA ILE A 105 -1.00 -8.64 31.47
C ILE A 105 0.20 -8.83 30.55
N PRO A 106 0.85 -10.00 30.54
CA PRO A 106 1.96 -10.26 29.65
C PRO A 106 1.47 -10.22 28.21
N ASN A 107 2.12 -9.41 27.38
CA ASN A 107 1.89 -9.38 25.95
C ASN A 107 3.16 -9.91 25.25
N PRO A 108 3.15 -11.15 24.71
CA PRO A 108 4.34 -11.73 24.08
C PRO A 108 4.78 -10.99 22.81
N LYS A 109 3.92 -10.11 22.25
CA LYS A 109 4.27 -9.25 21.11
C LYS A 109 4.95 -7.94 21.54
N LEU A 110 4.89 -7.57 22.82
CA LEU A 110 5.54 -6.36 23.32
C LEU A 110 7.05 -6.60 23.41
N LYS A 111 7.81 -5.90 22.58
CA LYS A 111 9.27 -5.93 22.59
C LYS A 111 9.78 -4.53 22.93
N ARG A 112 10.80 -4.46 23.78
CA ARG A 112 11.53 -3.21 24.00
C ARG A 112 12.29 -2.89 22.72
N VAL A 113 11.97 -1.78 22.07
CA VAL A 113 12.73 -1.22 20.96
C VAL A 113 13.52 -0.06 21.54
N LEU A 114 14.85 -0.14 21.48
CA LEU A 114 15.80 0.91 21.86
C LEU A 114 16.47 1.43 20.60
#